data_AF-A0A7Y4UFP2-F1
#
_entry.id   AF-A0A7Y4UFP2-F1
#
_cell.length_a   1.000
_cell.length_b   1.000
_cell.length_c   1.000
_cell.angle_alpha   90.00
_cell.angle_beta   90.00
_cell.angle_gamma   90.00
#
_symmetry.space_group_name_H-M   'P 1'
#
loop_
_entity.id
_entity.type
_entity.pdbx_description
1 polymer ?
#
loop_
_entity_poly.entity_id
_entity_poly.type
_entity_poly.pdbx_seq_one_letter_code
_entity_poly.pdbx_strand_id
1 'polypeptide(L)'
;MLEESSVYQDIVRKVEVREARKIARRQLEHRFGKLSQLVQRQLEQFVLEQLESLSEALLDFKSKDDLSVWIKQNALAQRAKA
;
A
#
# COMPACT_ATOMS: atom_id res chain seq x y z
N MET A 1 24.30 -7.13 -20.12
CA MET A 1 24.21 -7.53 -18.70
C MET A 1 22.74 -7.71 -18.35
N LEU A 2 22.37 -8.70 -17.52
CA LEU A 2 20.97 -8.94 -17.14
C LEU A 2 20.36 -7.79 -16.31
N GLU A 3 21.20 -7.03 -15.59
CA GLU A 3 20.77 -5.92 -14.72
C GLU A 3 20.21 -4.70 -15.50
N GLU A 4 20.52 -4.57 -16.80
CA GLU A 4 20.01 -3.50 -17.68
C GLU A 4 18.75 -3.90 -18.45
N SER A 5 18.28 -5.14 -18.32
CA SER A 5 17.08 -5.60 -19.01
C SER A 5 15.81 -5.00 -18.38
N SER A 6 14.92 -4.43 -19.20
CA SER A 6 13.59 -3.96 -18.77
C SER A 6 12.81 -5.03 -17.99
N VAL A 7 12.99 -6.30 -18.35
CA VAL A 7 12.33 -7.43 -17.69
C VAL A 7 12.82 -7.61 -16.26
N TYR A 8 14.12 -7.41 -16.01
CA TYR A 8 14.68 -7.51 -14.66
C TYR A 8 14.15 -6.39 -13.77
N GLN A 9 14.13 -5.16 -14.28
CA GLN A 9 13.58 -3.99 -13.57
C GLN A 9 12.09 -4.17 -13.23
N ASP A 10 11.30 -4.75 -14.14
CA ASP A 10 9.89 -5.07 -13.88
C ASP A 10 9.71 -6.12 -12.78
N ILE A 11 10.59 -7.13 -12.72
CA ILE A 11 10.58 -8.14 -11.67
C ILE A 11 10.92 -7.49 -10.32
N VAL A 12 11.99 -6.68 -10.27
CA VAL A 12 12.41 -5.97 -9.05
C VAL A 12 11.26 -5.10 -8.52
N ARG A 13 10.65 -4.26 -9.37
CA ARG A 13 9.51 -3.43 -8.97
C ARG A 13 8.33 -4.24 -8.44
N LYS A 14 8.00 -5.36 -9.09
CA LYS A 14 6.91 -6.24 -8.64
C LYS A 14 7.20 -6.86 -7.27
N VAL A 15 8.45 -7.20 -7.00
CA VAL A 15 8.88 -7.74 -5.71
C VAL A 15 8.77 -6.67 -4.62
N GLU A 16 9.25 -5.45 -4.87
CA GLU A 16 9.17 -4.33 -3.95
C GLU A 16 7.72 -4.01 -3.56
N VAL A 17 6.84 -3.85 -4.55
CA VAL A 17 5.41 -3.60 -4.31
C VAL A 17 4.76 -4.73 -3.50
N ARG A 18 5.10 -5.98 -3.78
CA ARG A 18 4.55 -7.14 -3.05
C ARG A 18 4.98 -7.14 -1.59
N GLU A 19 6.25 -6.89 -1.30
CA GLU A 19 6.75 -6.88 0.07
C GLU A 19 6.23 -5.65 0.85
N ALA A 20 6.19 -4.47 0.24
CA ALA A 20 5.59 -3.28 0.84
C ALA A 20 4.11 -3.52 1.21
N ARG A 21 3.33 -4.16 0.31
CA ARG A 21 1.92 -4.49 0.58
C ARG A 21 1.75 -5.49 1.73
N LYS A 22 2.61 -6.50 1.78
CA LYS A 22 2.61 -7.50 2.84
C LYS A 22 2.95 -6.89 4.20
N ILE A 23 3.90 -5.96 4.25
CA ILE A 23 4.26 -5.22 5.46
C ILE A 23 3.09 -4.34 5.89
N ALA A 24 2.55 -3.50 5.00
CA ALA A 24 1.41 -2.63 5.30
C ALA A 24 0.22 -3.44 5.84
N ARG A 25 -0.11 -4.58 5.20
CA ARG A 25 -1.18 -5.48 5.68
C ARG A 25 -0.91 -5.97 7.10
N ARG A 26 0.29 -6.45 7.40
CA ARG A 26 0.66 -6.93 8.74
C ARG A 26 0.58 -5.83 9.79
N GLN A 27 1.05 -4.63 9.48
CA GLN A 27 0.99 -3.49 10.41
C GLN A 27 -0.46 -3.09 10.69
N LEU A 28 -1.31 -3.03 9.65
CA LEU A 28 -2.73 -2.77 9.79
C LEU A 28 -3.44 -3.86 10.61
N GLU A 29 -3.14 -5.14 10.35
CA GLU A 29 -3.71 -6.26 11.09
C GLU A 29 -3.27 -6.25 12.57
N HIS A 30 -2.01 -5.92 12.83
CA HIS A 30 -1.48 -5.77 14.18
C HIS A 30 -2.18 -4.64 14.94
N ARG A 31 -2.42 -3.50 14.28
CA ARG A 31 -2.98 -2.30 14.92
C ARG A 31 -4.50 -2.34 15.07
N PHE A 32 -5.19 -2.88 14.07
CA PHE A 32 -6.64 -2.77 13.94
C PHE A 32 -7.34 -4.14 13.98
N GLY A 33 -6.60 -5.24 14.09
CA GLY A 33 -7.13 -6.58 13.97
C GLY A 33 -7.47 -6.94 12.53
N LYS A 34 -8.30 -7.97 12.35
CA LYS A 34 -8.67 -8.50 11.02
C LYS A 34 -9.20 -7.39 10.10
N LEU A 35 -8.58 -7.24 8.93
CA LEU A 35 -9.00 -6.26 7.93
C LEU A 35 -10.25 -6.70 7.19
N SER A 36 -11.09 -5.73 6.83
CA SER A 36 -12.23 -5.98 5.96
C SER A 36 -11.78 -6.27 4.53
N GLN A 37 -12.60 -7.00 3.77
CA GLN A 37 -12.35 -7.26 2.35
C GLN A 37 -12.25 -5.99 1.51
N LEU A 38 -12.88 -4.89 1.94
CA LEU A 38 -12.78 -3.61 1.26
C LEU A 38 -11.36 -3.03 1.40
N VAL A 39 -10.81 -3.01 2.61
CA VAL A 39 -9.45 -2.52 2.87
C VAL A 39 -8.42 -3.38 2.14
N GLN A 40 -8.58 -4.71 2.18
CA GLN A 40 -7.68 -5.62 1.45
C GLN A 40 -7.67 -5.33 -0.05
N ARG A 41 -8.85 -5.13 -0.67
CA ARG A 41 -8.95 -4.78 -2.10
C ARG A 41 -8.31 -3.43 -2.43
N GLN A 42 -8.41 -2.44 -1.55
CA GLN A 42 -7.77 -1.14 -1.76
C GLN A 42 -6.24 -1.25 -1.70
N LEU A 43 -5.69 -2.02 -0.76
CA LEU A 43 -4.25 -2.25 -0.67
C LEU A 43 -3.67 -2.93 -1.93
N GLU A 44 -4.45 -3.80 -2.59
CA GLU A 44 -4.03 -4.43 -3.86
C GLU A 44 -3.94 -3.43 -5.02
N GLN A 45 -4.63 -2.29 -4.94
CA GLN A 45 -4.60 -1.25 -5.98
C GLN A 45 -3.47 -0.24 -5.77
N PHE A 46 -2.90 -0.14 -4.56
CA PHE A 46 -1.88 0.86 -4.26
C PHE A 46 -0.54 0.56 -4.93
N VAL A 47 0.09 1.65 -5.39
CA VAL A 47 1.47 1.68 -5.87
C VAL A 47 2.45 1.71 -4.70
N LEU A 48 3.75 1.50 -4.98
CA LEU A 48 4.79 1.41 -3.96
C LEU A 48 4.79 2.62 -3.03
N GLU A 49 4.78 3.83 -3.59
CA GLU A 49 4.88 5.09 -2.84
C GLU A 49 3.68 5.28 -1.89
N GLN A 50 2.49 4.80 -2.28
CA GLN A 50 1.31 4.84 -1.42
C GLN A 50 1.43 3.84 -0.27
N LEU A 51 2.00 2.66 -0.50
CA LEU A 51 2.21 1.65 0.53
C LEU A 51 3.27 2.09 1.55
N GLU A 52 4.33 2.76 1.08
CA GLU A 52 5.36 3.36 1.93
C GLU A 52 4.77 4.52 2.74
N SER A 53 4.05 5.46 2.10
CA SER A 53 3.39 6.57 2.79
C SER A 53 2.35 6.11 3.80
N LEU A 54 1.62 5.02 3.51
CA LEU A 54 0.70 4.40 4.47
C LEU A 54 1.43 3.92 5.73
N SER A 55 2.65 3.38 5.58
CA SER A 55 3.43 2.85 6.70
C SER A 55 3.87 3.96 7.66
N GLU A 56 4.19 5.15 7.14
CA GLU A 56 4.48 6.34 7.94
C GLU A 56 3.22 6.90 8.59
N ALA A 57 2.16 7.13 7.81
CA ALA A 57 0.91 7.70 8.31
C ALA A 57 0.25 6.84 9.39
N LEU A 58 0.46 5.52 9.35
CA LEU A 58 -0.04 4.59 10.35
C LEU A 58 0.47 4.89 11.77
N LEU A 59 1.66 5.48 11.89
CA LEU A 59 2.24 5.88 13.17
C LEU A 59 1.42 7.00 13.83
N ASP A 60 0.78 7.86 13.03
CA ASP A 60 0.03 9.01 13.50
C ASP A 60 -1.45 8.73 13.74
N PHE A 61 -2.03 7.74 13.05
CA PHE A 61 -3.44 7.36 13.20
C PHE A 61 -3.81 7.18 14.68
N LYS A 62 -5.01 7.57 15.10
CA LYS A 62 -5.52 7.33 16.46
C LYS A 62 -6.62 6.27 16.49
N SER A 63 -7.23 5.99 15.34
CA SER A 63 -8.40 5.14 15.20
C SER A 63 -8.46 4.46 13.82
N LYS A 64 -9.44 3.58 13.63
CA LYS A 64 -9.77 2.99 12.33
C LYS A 64 -10.40 4.00 11.35
N ASP A 65 -10.95 5.10 11.87
CA ASP A 65 -11.54 6.15 11.04
C ASP A 65 -10.45 6.90 10.28
N ASP A 66 -9.29 7.13 10.92
CA ASP A 66 -8.12 7.72 10.26
C ASP A 66 -7.65 6.91 9.06
N LEU A 67 -7.62 5.58 9.21
CA LEU A 67 -7.33 4.66 8.10
C LEU A 67 -8.36 4.80 6.97
N SER A 68 -9.64 4.87 7.32
CA SER A 68 -10.73 4.97 6.34
C SER A 68 -10.68 6.29 5.57
N VAL A 69 -10.34 7.40 6.25
CA VAL A 69 -10.11 8.71 5.63
C VAL A 69 -8.90 8.67 4.72
N TRP A 70 -7.77 8.13 5.19
CA TRP A 70 -6.53 8.06 4.44
C TRP A 70 -6.67 7.25 3.15
N ILE A 71 -7.34 6.08 3.22
CA ILE A 71 -7.58 5.23 2.04
C ILE A 71 -8.44 5.96 1.01
N LYS A 72 -9.50 6.65 1.44
CA LYS A 72 -10.38 7.40 0.53
C LYS A 72 -9.62 8.52 -0.19
N GLN A 73 -8.80 9.28 0.53
CA GLN A 73 -8.00 10.36 -0.05
C GLN A 73 -7.00 9.82 -1.10
N ASN A 74 -6.31 8.73 -0.78
CA ASN A 74 -5.29 8.16 -1.66
C ASN A 74 -5.89 7.39 -2.85
N ALA A 75 -7.07 6.77 -2.70
CA ALA A 75 -7.79 6.14 -3.81
C ALA A 75 -8.34 7.19 -4.80
N LEU A 76 -8.78 8.36 -4.33
CA LEU A 76 -9.19 9.46 -5.19
C LEU A 76 -8.01 10.07 -5.95
N ALA A 77 -6.89 10.29 -5.26
CA ALA A 77 -5.66 10.80 -5.89
C ALA A 77 -5.13 9.86 -6.98
N GLN A 78 -5.32 8.55 -6.83
CA GLN A 78 -4.94 7.55 -7.83
C GLN A 78 -5.81 7.64 -9.09
N ARG A 79 -7.12 7.85 -8.94
CA ARG A 79 -8.06 8.00 -10.07
C ARG A 79 -7.86 9.30 -10.84
N ALA A 80 -7.41 10.37 -10.19
CA ALA A 80 -7.12 11.63 -10.85
C ALA A 80 -5.82 11.58 -11.69
N LYS A 81 -4.98 10.55 -11.49
CA LYS A 81 -3.71 10.34 -12.20
C LYS A 81 -3.80 9.29 -13.32
N ALA A 82 -4.95 8.63 -13.48
CA ALA A 82 -5.21 7.60 -14.48
C ALA A 82 -6.05 8.18 -15.63
#